data_AF-A0A8T6KET6-F1
#
_entry.id   AF-A0A8T6KET6-F1
#
_cell.length_a   1.000
_cell.length_b   1.000
_cell.length_c   1.000
_cell.angle_alpha   90.00
_cell.angle_beta   90.00
_cell.angle_gamma   90.00
#
_symmetry.space_group_name_H-M   'P 1'
#
loop_
_entity.id
_entity.type
_entity.pdbx_description
1 polymer ?
#
loop_
_entity_poly.entity_id
_entity_poly.type
_entity_poly.pdbx_seq_one_letter_code
_entity_poly.pdbx_strand_id
1 'polypeptide(L)'
;MRAEQLRLEQPRDAARQRKAQGCARPHGCDGPRQERHLSAAHAAIVTGKGSAKCLLCALALCGLGSVSVADDPVGHTASSKQYEDGRAVFEQWCWECHGKRNPHGSGTWSLRKRDGEEPSPYIEDRAGLTYEYLELVVRNGQRFMPRFRYTEISDSELRDMSVYLQKSPANP
;
A
#
# COMPACT_ATOMS: atom_id res chain seq x y z
N MET A 1 34.17 -56.60 22.44
CA MET A 1 33.26 -56.45 21.27
C MET A 1 31.84 -56.36 21.82
N ARG A 2 31.20 -55.20 21.72
CA ARG A 2 29.85 -54.93 22.25
C ARG A 2 28.85 -55.19 21.14
N ALA A 3 27.95 -56.14 21.34
CA ALA A 3 26.86 -56.45 20.41
C ALA A 3 25.68 -55.50 20.66
N GLU A 4 25.08 -55.08 19.54
CA GLU A 4 24.05 -54.06 19.36
C GLU A 4 22.77 -54.23 20.19
N GLN A 5 22.29 -53.11 20.72
CA GLN A 5 20.92 -52.95 21.23
C GLN A 5 19.98 -52.64 20.06
N LEU A 6 19.25 -53.65 19.58
CA LEU A 6 18.04 -53.45 18.79
C LEU A 6 16.93 -52.95 19.73
N ARG A 7 16.60 -51.65 19.67
CA ARG A 7 15.35 -51.12 20.23
C ARG A 7 14.25 -51.26 19.18
N LEU A 8 13.36 -52.22 19.40
CA LEU A 8 12.06 -52.30 18.75
C LEU A 8 11.25 -51.03 19.10
N GLU A 9 10.80 -50.30 18.07
CA GLU A 9 9.86 -49.20 18.22
C GLU A 9 8.47 -49.74 18.61
N GLN A 10 7.89 -49.16 19.67
CA GLN A 10 6.51 -49.42 20.07
C GLN A 10 5.52 -48.59 19.23
N PRO A 11 4.41 -49.18 18.73
CA PRO A 11 3.37 -48.43 18.08
C PRO A 11 2.59 -47.58 19.09
N ARG A 12 2.41 -46.28 18.80
CA ARG A 12 1.52 -45.41 19.56
C ARG A 12 0.09 -45.60 19.06
N ASP A 13 -0.73 -46.19 19.92
CA ASP A 13 -2.16 -46.38 19.71
C ASP A 13 -2.88 -45.05 19.42
N ALA A 14 -3.74 -45.11 18.40
CA ALA A 14 -4.60 -44.05 17.96
C ALA A 14 -5.55 -43.58 19.07
N ALA A 15 -5.44 -42.30 19.44
CA ALA A 15 -6.36 -41.64 20.36
C ALA A 15 -7.75 -41.49 19.73
N ARG A 16 -8.59 -42.46 20.03
CA ARG A 16 -10.04 -42.43 20.28
C ARG A 16 -10.76 -41.09 20.07
N GLN A 17 -11.73 -41.15 19.17
CA GLN A 17 -12.81 -40.18 18.95
C GLN A 17 -13.42 -39.65 20.26
N ARG A 18 -13.58 -38.33 20.36
CA ARG A 18 -14.57 -37.69 21.24
C ARG A 18 -15.58 -36.95 20.38
N LYS A 19 -16.69 -37.62 20.05
CA LYS A 19 -17.97 -36.99 19.72
C LYS A 19 -18.85 -37.04 20.97
N ALA A 20 -19.26 -35.87 21.48
CA ALA A 20 -20.55 -35.58 22.10
C ALA A 20 -20.51 -34.10 22.57
N GLN A 21 -21.17 -33.21 21.82
CA GLN A 21 -22.41 -32.52 22.21
C GLN A 21 -22.18 -31.28 23.10
N GLY A 22 -22.58 -30.11 22.57
CA GLY A 22 -22.56 -28.86 23.30
C GLY A 22 -22.98 -27.65 22.45
N CYS A 23 -24.29 -27.46 22.36
CA CYS A 23 -24.99 -26.15 22.29
C CYS A 23 -24.82 -25.24 21.05
N ALA A 24 -25.88 -25.25 20.24
CA ALA A 24 -26.61 -24.10 19.67
C ALA A 24 -25.86 -22.79 19.35
N ARG A 25 -25.90 -22.43 18.06
CA ARG A 25 -25.85 -21.05 17.54
C ARG A 25 -26.86 -20.14 18.27
N PRO A 26 -26.54 -18.85 18.42
CA PRO A 26 -27.55 -17.81 18.31
C PRO A 26 -27.30 -16.96 17.06
N HIS A 27 -28.30 -16.96 16.17
CA HIS A 27 -28.59 -15.81 15.34
C HIS A 27 -29.01 -14.63 16.23
N GLY A 28 -28.58 -13.42 15.85
CA GLY A 28 -29.36 -12.19 15.93
C GLY A 28 -29.70 -11.63 17.32
N CYS A 29 -28.96 -10.59 17.72
CA CYS A 29 -29.52 -9.51 18.53
C CYS A 29 -29.18 -8.18 17.85
N ASP A 30 -30.13 -7.68 17.05
CA ASP A 30 -30.25 -6.27 16.70
C ASP A 30 -30.67 -5.47 17.96
N GLY A 31 -29.95 -4.39 18.26
CA GLY A 31 -30.27 -3.46 19.34
C GLY A 31 -29.29 -2.29 19.38
N PRO A 32 -29.75 -1.03 19.37
CA PRO A 32 -28.92 0.12 19.00
C PRO A 32 -28.05 0.58 20.17
N ARG A 33 -26.72 0.61 19.96
CA ARG A 33 -25.79 1.19 20.94
C ARG A 33 -25.45 2.62 20.58
N GLN A 34 -26.28 3.51 21.11
CA GLN A 34 -26.04 4.85 21.62
C GLN A 34 -24.71 5.52 21.24
N GLU A 35 -24.87 6.58 20.48
CA GLU A 35 -23.86 7.53 20.03
C GLU A 35 -23.14 8.22 21.18
N ARG A 36 -21.82 8.39 21.04
CA ARG A 36 -21.07 9.38 21.80
C ARG A 36 -20.70 10.52 20.87
N HIS A 37 -21.47 11.59 21.01
CA HIS A 37 -21.17 12.94 20.55
C HIS A 37 -19.77 13.39 20.97
N LEU A 38 -18.97 13.86 20.02
CA LEU A 38 -18.06 14.99 20.21
C LEU A 38 -18.12 15.87 18.95
N SER A 39 -18.73 17.04 19.15
CA SER A 39 -18.73 18.33 18.43
C SER A 39 -17.91 18.43 17.14
N ALA A 40 -18.48 18.86 15.99
CA ALA A 40 -18.83 20.26 15.65
C ALA A 40 -17.67 21.22 16.02
N ALA A 41 -17.02 21.94 15.12
CA ALA A 41 -17.52 22.65 13.97
C ALA A 41 -16.31 23.02 13.10
N HIS A 42 -16.48 23.15 11.79
CA HIS A 42 -15.82 24.14 10.94
C HIS A 42 -16.66 24.24 9.67
N ALA A 43 -17.80 24.91 9.79
CA ALA A 43 -18.61 25.35 8.67
C ALA A 43 -18.84 26.85 8.85
N ALA A 44 -17.99 27.66 8.21
CA ALA A 44 -18.23 29.08 7.98
C ALA A 44 -17.28 29.59 6.88
N ILE A 45 -17.47 29.12 5.64
CA ILE A 45 -16.99 29.89 4.49
C ILE A 45 -18.11 30.87 4.14
N VAL A 46 -17.95 32.08 4.66
CA VAL A 46 -18.76 33.26 4.34
C VAL A 46 -18.61 33.55 2.85
N THR A 47 -19.73 33.53 2.15
CA THR A 47 -19.88 34.06 0.79
C THR A 47 -19.90 35.60 0.85
N GLY A 48 -18.72 36.21 0.73
CA GLY A 48 -18.57 37.66 0.61
C GLY A 48 -18.53 38.10 -0.85
N LYS A 49 -19.70 38.35 -1.45
CA LYS A 49 -19.83 39.17 -2.68
C LYS A 49 -19.64 40.63 -2.25
N GLY A 50 -18.50 41.23 -2.57
CA GLY A 50 -18.19 42.63 -2.29
C GLY A 50 -17.45 43.26 -3.45
N SER A 51 -18.18 43.92 -4.34
CA SER A 51 -17.63 44.82 -5.35
C SER A 51 -17.06 46.07 -4.67
N ALA A 52 -15.78 46.36 -4.89
CA ALA A 52 -15.24 47.71 -4.67
C ALA A 52 -13.99 47.90 -5.52
N LYS A 53 -14.18 48.53 -6.69
CA LYS A 53 -13.13 49.26 -7.37
C LYS A 53 -12.74 50.43 -6.46
N CYS A 54 -11.58 50.37 -5.82
CA CYS A 54 -10.96 51.54 -5.20
C CYS A 54 -9.68 51.91 -5.96
N LEU A 55 -9.76 53.07 -6.59
CA LEU A 55 -8.66 53.78 -7.23
C LEU A 55 -7.75 54.39 -6.16
N LEU A 56 -6.44 54.31 -6.41
CA LEU A 56 -5.34 55.25 -6.11
C LEU A 56 -4.81 55.48 -4.67
N CYS A 57 -3.47 55.33 -4.62
CA CYS A 57 -2.45 56.14 -3.94
C CYS A 57 -2.23 56.04 -2.42
N ALA A 58 -1.08 55.45 -2.03
CA ALA A 58 -0.06 56.15 -1.22
C ALA A 58 1.27 55.36 -1.19
N LEU A 59 2.37 56.06 -1.47
CA LEU A 59 3.75 55.62 -1.24
C LEU A 59 4.03 55.50 0.26
N ALA A 60 4.70 54.41 0.67
CA ALA A 60 5.56 54.38 1.85
C ALA A 60 6.67 53.35 1.65
N LEU A 61 7.90 53.83 1.47
CA LEU A 61 9.14 53.05 1.47
C LEU A 61 9.35 52.43 2.87
N CYS A 62 9.45 51.11 2.96
CA CYS A 62 10.17 50.40 4.02
C CYS A 62 10.61 49.01 3.52
N GLY A 63 11.92 48.81 3.39
CA GLY A 63 12.60 47.51 3.46
C GLY A 63 12.32 46.49 2.35
N LEU A 64 13.14 46.49 1.29
CA LEU A 64 13.28 45.34 0.41
C LEU A 64 14.03 44.22 1.14
N GLY A 65 13.28 43.39 1.87
CA GLY A 65 13.69 42.06 2.30
C GLY A 65 12.80 41.04 1.63
N SER A 66 13.06 40.73 0.36
CA SER A 66 12.38 39.64 -0.34
C SER A 66 12.85 38.32 0.26
N VAL A 67 12.07 37.76 1.20
CA VAL A 67 12.19 36.33 1.52
C VAL A 67 11.51 35.58 0.38
N SER A 68 12.30 35.08 -0.56
CA SER A 68 11.83 34.10 -1.52
C SER A 68 11.65 32.78 -0.77
N VAL A 69 10.44 32.51 -0.27
CA VAL A 69 10.03 31.13 -0.06
C VAL A 69 9.93 30.52 -1.46
N ALA A 70 10.91 29.69 -1.81
CA ALA A 70 10.79 28.82 -2.95
C ALA A 70 9.72 27.78 -2.56
N ASP A 71 8.48 28.02 -2.95
CA ASP A 71 7.53 26.94 -3.16
C ASP A 71 8.12 26.08 -4.27
N ASP A 72 8.86 25.02 -3.92
CA ASP A 72 9.25 24.00 -4.88
C ASP A 72 7.96 23.34 -5.38
N PRO A 73 7.54 23.53 -6.65
CA PRO A 73 6.56 22.64 -7.21
C PRO A 73 7.24 21.26 -7.22
N VAL A 74 6.76 20.35 -6.38
CA VAL A 74 7.17 18.94 -6.39
C VAL A 74 6.64 18.30 -7.67
N GLY A 75 7.22 18.71 -8.78
CA GLY A 75 7.19 18.09 -10.08
C GLY A 75 8.62 17.68 -10.40
N HIS A 76 9.21 16.84 -9.55
CA HIS A 76 10.51 16.26 -9.82
C HIS A 76 10.31 15.31 -11.01
N THR A 77 10.72 15.72 -12.20
CA THR A 77 10.83 14.81 -13.34
C THR A 77 11.75 13.68 -12.92
N ALA A 78 11.21 12.48 -12.79
CA ALA A 78 11.96 11.35 -12.27
C ALA A 78 13.21 11.11 -13.13
N SER A 79 14.36 11.05 -12.47
CA SER A 79 15.63 10.83 -13.16
C SER A 79 15.71 9.40 -13.72
N SER A 80 16.55 9.19 -14.74
CA SER A 80 16.86 7.84 -15.22
C SER A 80 17.38 6.95 -14.09
N LYS A 81 18.22 7.50 -13.21
CA LYS A 81 18.73 6.78 -12.05
C LYS A 81 17.61 6.30 -11.13
N GLN A 82 16.66 7.14 -10.77
CA GLN A 82 15.53 6.76 -9.91
C GLN A 82 14.67 5.66 -10.53
N TYR A 83 14.47 5.70 -11.86
CA TYR A 83 13.77 4.63 -12.56
C TYR A 83 14.53 3.29 -12.47
N GLU A 84 15.85 3.31 -12.68
CA GLU A 84 16.70 2.12 -12.60
C GLU A 84 16.80 1.56 -11.17
N ASP A 85 16.96 2.44 -10.17
CA ASP A 85 16.94 2.06 -8.76
C ASP A 85 15.58 1.43 -8.40
N GLY A 86 14.48 2.04 -8.86
CA GLY A 86 13.13 1.52 -8.65
C GLY A 86 12.88 0.16 -9.30
N ARG A 87 13.42 -0.06 -10.51
CA ARG A 87 13.41 -1.37 -11.16
C ARG A 87 14.16 -2.40 -10.33
N ALA A 88 15.34 -2.06 -9.81
CA ALA A 88 16.13 -2.97 -8.99
C ALA A 88 15.38 -3.37 -7.70
N VAL A 89 14.67 -2.44 -7.06
CA VAL A 89 13.81 -2.75 -5.90
C VAL A 89 12.69 -3.72 -6.28
N PHE A 90 12.00 -3.48 -7.40
CA PHE A 90 10.97 -4.39 -7.90
C PHE A 90 11.52 -5.78 -8.22
N GLU A 91 12.67 -5.86 -8.88
CA GLU A 91 13.37 -7.09 -9.22
C GLU A 91 13.94 -7.82 -7.99
N GLN A 92 14.19 -7.13 -6.89
CA GLN A 92 14.64 -7.78 -5.67
C GLN A 92 13.48 -8.39 -4.88
N TRP A 93 12.35 -7.69 -4.81
CA TRP A 93 11.31 -7.98 -3.82
C TRP A 93 9.96 -8.40 -4.39
N CYS A 94 9.60 -7.94 -5.59
CA CYS A 94 8.24 -8.01 -6.09
C CYS A 94 8.09 -9.00 -7.26
N TRP A 95 9.10 -9.11 -8.12
CA TRP A 95 9.00 -9.83 -9.40
C TRP A 95 8.62 -11.31 -9.24
N GLU A 96 9.06 -11.98 -8.19
CA GLU A 96 8.82 -13.43 -8.04
C GLU A 96 7.32 -13.73 -7.91
N CYS A 97 6.58 -12.83 -7.29
CA CYS A 97 5.14 -12.98 -7.10
C CYS A 97 4.30 -12.19 -8.12
N HIS A 98 4.81 -11.08 -8.66
CA HIS A 98 4.06 -10.14 -9.49
C HIS A 98 4.62 -9.91 -10.91
N GLY A 99 5.84 -10.38 -11.19
CA GLY A 99 6.55 -10.10 -12.43
C GLY A 99 6.09 -11.00 -13.57
N LYS A 100 6.19 -10.50 -14.81
CA LYS A 100 5.78 -11.22 -16.02
C LYS A 100 6.53 -12.54 -16.22
N ARG A 101 7.77 -12.63 -15.73
CA ARG A 101 8.60 -13.83 -15.79
C ARG A 101 8.05 -14.99 -14.95
N ASN A 102 7.14 -14.72 -14.01
CA ASN A 102 6.40 -15.75 -13.27
C ASN A 102 4.88 -15.53 -13.36
N PRO A 103 4.22 -15.95 -14.45
CA PRO A 103 2.77 -15.80 -14.62
C PRO A 103 1.92 -16.52 -13.56
N HIS A 104 2.51 -17.52 -12.88
CA HIS A 104 1.88 -18.28 -11.81
C HIS A 104 2.29 -17.79 -10.41
N GLY A 105 3.03 -16.68 -10.33
CA GLY A 105 3.34 -16.01 -9.07
C GLY A 105 2.06 -15.72 -8.28
N SER A 106 2.12 -15.89 -6.96
CA SER A 106 0.94 -15.82 -6.10
C SER A 106 0.22 -14.46 -6.19
N GLY A 107 0.98 -13.37 -6.41
CA GLY A 107 0.47 -12.03 -6.63
C GLY A 107 -0.27 -11.91 -7.96
N THR A 108 0.38 -12.26 -9.07
CA THR A 108 -0.21 -12.27 -10.42
C THR A 108 -1.47 -13.13 -10.49
N TRP A 109 -1.42 -14.34 -9.92
CA TRP A 109 -2.56 -15.26 -9.89
C TRP A 109 -3.72 -14.71 -9.07
N SER A 110 -3.43 -14.08 -7.92
CA SER A 110 -4.45 -13.45 -7.09
C SER A 110 -5.13 -12.27 -7.78
N LEU A 111 -4.35 -11.45 -8.50
CA LEU A 111 -4.86 -10.34 -9.31
C LEU A 111 -5.76 -10.86 -10.43
N ARG A 112 -5.29 -11.86 -11.19
CA ARG A 112 -6.07 -12.50 -12.27
C ARG A 112 -7.39 -13.08 -11.77
N LYS A 113 -7.38 -13.75 -10.63
CA LYS A 113 -8.59 -14.33 -10.04
C LYS A 113 -9.59 -13.28 -9.56
N ARG A 114 -9.10 -12.11 -9.11
CA ARG A 114 -9.95 -11.04 -8.57
C ARG A 114 -10.51 -10.14 -9.68
N ASP A 115 -9.66 -9.76 -10.63
CA ASP A 115 -9.94 -8.71 -11.61
C ASP A 115 -10.19 -9.27 -13.03
N GLY A 116 -9.83 -10.53 -13.30
CA GLY A 116 -9.77 -11.08 -14.65
C GLY A 116 -8.48 -10.66 -15.38
N GLU A 117 -8.55 -10.47 -16.70
CA GLU A 117 -7.41 -10.02 -17.51
C GLU A 117 -7.30 -8.49 -17.59
N GLU A 118 -8.40 -7.77 -17.31
CA GLU A 118 -8.47 -6.31 -17.40
C GLU A 118 -8.97 -5.70 -16.08
N PRO A 119 -8.17 -4.87 -15.39
CA PRO A 119 -6.80 -4.45 -15.73
C PRO A 119 -5.78 -5.60 -15.65
N SER A 120 -4.65 -5.45 -16.37
CA SER A 120 -3.59 -6.48 -16.47
C SER A 120 -3.27 -7.15 -15.12
N PRO A 121 -3.14 -8.48 -15.07
CA PRO A 121 -2.75 -9.18 -13.85
C PRO A 121 -1.28 -8.93 -13.48
N TYR A 122 -0.47 -8.39 -14.39
CA TYR A 122 0.92 -7.99 -14.13
C TYR A 122 0.95 -6.55 -13.63
N ILE A 123 1.50 -6.32 -12.44
CA ILE A 123 1.49 -4.98 -11.83
C ILE A 123 2.30 -3.95 -12.64
N GLU A 124 3.34 -4.41 -13.34
CA GLU A 124 4.17 -3.59 -14.23
C GLU A 124 3.41 -3.08 -15.47
N ASP A 125 2.22 -3.61 -15.76
CA ASP A 125 1.37 -3.16 -16.89
C ASP A 125 0.12 -2.41 -16.44
N ARG A 126 -0.02 -2.14 -15.12
CA ARG A 126 -1.19 -1.44 -14.59
C ARG A 126 -0.99 0.07 -14.66
N ALA A 127 -1.96 0.75 -15.27
CA ALA A 127 -2.04 2.20 -15.22
C ALA A 127 -2.63 2.69 -13.87
N GLY A 128 -2.32 3.93 -13.50
CA GLY A 128 -2.95 4.61 -12.36
C GLY A 128 -2.49 4.15 -10.98
N LEU A 129 -1.37 3.45 -10.88
CA LEU A 129 -0.75 3.13 -9.59
C LEU A 129 -0.17 4.41 -8.97
N THR A 130 -0.67 4.87 -7.82
CA THR A 130 -0.09 6.02 -7.11
C THR A 130 0.91 5.57 -6.04
N TYR A 131 1.81 6.47 -5.63
CA TYR A 131 2.73 6.20 -4.52
C TYR A 131 1.99 5.83 -3.24
N GLU A 132 0.91 6.55 -2.90
CA GLU A 132 0.14 6.33 -1.68
C GLU A 132 -0.52 4.95 -1.67
N TYR A 133 -1.02 4.49 -2.82
CA TYR A 133 -1.57 3.14 -2.94
C TYR A 133 -0.49 2.07 -2.78
N LEU A 134 0.65 2.25 -3.44
CA LEU A 134 1.77 1.31 -3.34
C LEU A 134 2.33 1.25 -1.91
N GLU A 135 2.48 2.41 -1.27
CA GLU A 135 2.91 2.50 0.12
C GLU A 135 1.94 1.79 1.06
N LEU A 136 0.63 2.04 0.92
CA LEU A 136 -0.39 1.36 1.72
C LEU A 136 -0.27 -0.16 1.61
N VAL A 137 -0.13 -0.69 0.39
CA VAL A 137 -0.07 -2.14 0.15
C VAL A 137 1.27 -2.73 0.63
N VAL A 138 2.40 -2.08 0.34
CA VAL A 138 3.74 -2.59 0.71
C VAL A 138 3.95 -2.55 2.22
N ARG A 139 3.46 -1.52 2.91
CA ARG A 139 3.65 -1.35 4.37
C ARG A 139 2.71 -2.20 5.21
N ASN A 140 1.54 -2.54 4.69
CA ASN A 140 0.52 -3.30 5.43
C ASN A 140 0.35 -4.74 4.93
N GLY A 141 0.86 -5.06 3.74
CA GLY A 141 0.57 -6.31 3.05
C GLY A 141 -0.88 -6.37 2.56
N GLN A 142 -1.20 -7.42 1.81
CA GLN A 142 -2.55 -7.63 1.29
C GLN A 142 -2.83 -9.12 1.12
N ARG A 143 -3.74 -9.67 1.93
CA ARG A 143 -4.08 -11.11 1.94
C ARG A 143 -2.84 -11.98 2.16
N PHE A 144 -2.33 -12.62 1.11
CA PHE A 144 -1.15 -13.47 1.12
C PHE A 144 0.14 -12.71 0.79
N MET A 145 0.04 -11.45 0.36
CA MET A 145 1.21 -10.59 0.19
C MET A 145 1.70 -10.15 1.58
N PRO A 146 2.94 -10.47 1.97
CA PRO A 146 3.50 -10.05 3.25
C PRO A 146 3.69 -8.53 3.27
N ARG A 147 3.77 -7.97 4.49
CA ARG A 147 4.17 -6.58 4.69
C ARG A 147 5.71 -6.46 4.70
N PHE A 148 6.23 -5.42 4.07
CA PHE A 148 7.66 -5.10 4.08
C PHE A 148 8.01 -4.13 5.19
N ARG A 149 9.12 -4.40 5.88
CA ARG A 149 9.72 -3.52 6.89
C ARG A 149 10.49 -2.39 6.22
N TYR A 150 10.68 -1.29 6.96
CA TYR A 150 11.53 -0.18 6.53
C TYR A 150 13.00 -0.58 6.31
N THR A 151 13.44 -1.68 6.93
CA THR A 151 14.79 -2.24 6.74
C THR A 151 14.92 -3.11 5.49
N GLU A 152 13.80 -3.52 4.89
CA GLU A 152 13.77 -4.35 3.66
C GLU A 152 13.54 -3.45 2.44
N ILE A 153 12.63 -2.49 2.56
CA ILE A 153 12.37 -1.44 1.56
C ILE A 153 12.26 -0.10 2.32
N SER A 154 13.24 0.77 2.17
CA SER A 154 13.21 2.13 2.72
C SER A 154 12.18 3.02 2.01
N ASP A 155 11.87 4.18 2.56
CA ASP A 155 10.91 5.12 1.94
C ASP A 155 11.43 5.73 0.65
N SER A 156 12.75 5.92 0.52
CA SER A 156 13.38 6.33 -0.73
C SER A 156 13.26 5.25 -1.80
N GLU A 157 13.56 3.99 -1.45
CA GLU A 157 13.44 2.86 -2.39
C GLU A 157 11.99 2.65 -2.83
N LEU A 158 11.03 2.82 -1.93
CA LEU A 158 9.61 2.73 -2.26
C LEU A 158 9.18 3.86 -3.21
N ARG A 159 9.69 5.08 -3.02
CA ARG A 159 9.47 6.18 -3.97
C ARG A 159 10.06 5.88 -5.34
N ASP A 160 11.29 5.40 -5.40
CA ASP A 160 11.93 5.03 -6.67
C ASP A 160 11.19 3.87 -7.36
N MET A 161 10.77 2.85 -6.62
CA MET A 161 9.94 1.74 -7.14
C MET A 161 8.59 2.25 -7.66
N SER A 162 7.98 3.24 -7.00
CA SER A 162 6.74 3.84 -7.49
C SER A 162 6.93 4.56 -8.81
N VAL A 163 8.09 5.21 -9.03
CA VAL A 163 8.44 5.83 -10.31
C VAL A 163 8.54 4.77 -11.41
N TYR A 164 9.20 3.65 -11.13
CA TYR A 164 9.32 2.54 -12.07
C TYR A 164 7.96 2.00 -12.52
N LEU A 165 7.07 1.72 -11.56
CA LEU A 165 5.73 1.18 -11.83
C LEU A 165 4.81 2.20 -12.52
N GLN A 166 4.91 3.48 -12.19
CA GLN A 166 4.10 4.54 -12.81
C GLN A 166 4.51 4.84 -14.26
N LYS A 167 5.80 4.72 -14.57
CA LYS A 167 6.35 4.95 -15.90
C LYS A 167 6.25 3.71 -16.80
N SER A 168 5.65 2.62 -16.33
CA SER A 168 5.43 1.41 -17.11
C SER A 168 3.98 1.33 -17.62
N PRO A 169 3.59 2.06 -18.68
CA PRO A 169 2.49 1.63 -19.53
C PRO A 169 3.01 0.58 -20.51
N ALA A 170 2.44 -0.62 -20.47
CA ALA A 170 2.55 -1.70 -21.46
C ALA A 170 3.84 -1.71 -22.28
N ASN A 171 4.80 -2.55 -21.87
CA ASN A 171 5.92 -2.95 -22.73
C ASN A 171 5.32 -3.52 -24.05
N PRO A 172 5.58 -2.92 -25.23
CA PRO A 172 5.00 -3.38 -26.50
C PRO A 172 5.45 -4.81 -26.86
#